data_AF-A0A8S0V6F2-F1
#
_entry.id   AF-A0A8S0V6F2-F1
#
_cell.length_a   1.000
_cell.length_b   1.000
_cell.length_c   1.000
_cell.angle_alpha   90.00
_cell.angle_beta   90.00
_cell.angle_gamma   90.00
#
_symmetry.space_group_name_H-M   'P 1'
#
loop_
_entity.id
_entity.type
_entity.pdbx_description
1 polymer ?
#
loop_
_entity_poly.entity_id
_entity_poly.type
_entity_poly.pdbx_seq_one_letter_code
_entity_poly.pdbx_strand_id
1 'polypeptide(L)' 'MTLRKPLSGEKPGEVSHLATHFILSLKDNHLFKILDPRVLREGSLEQLHAVAELVKRCLKLNGRKRPTMKEVAMELERLR' A
#
# COMPACT_ATOMS: atom_id res chain seq x y z
N MET A 1 -4.09 -0.45 6.35
CA MET A 1 -4.31 -1.47 5.31
C MET A 1 -3.61 -2.80 5.56
N THR A 2 -2.29 -2.88 5.80
CA THR A 2 -1.59 -4.17 6.01
C THR A 2 -1.32 -4.52 7.48
N LEU A 3 -1.24 -3.49 8.36
CA LEU A 3 -0.96 -3.61 9.80
C LEU A 3 0.36 -4.36 10.14
N ARG A 4 1.28 -4.41 9.18
CA ARG A 4 2.65 -4.94 9.34
C ARG A 4 3.63 -3.83 9.67
N LYS A 5 4.76 -4.19 10.28
CA LYS A 5 5.86 -3.25 10.53
C LYS A 5 6.48 -2.76 9.21
N PRO A 6 6.93 -1.49 9.11
CA PRO A 6 7.55 -0.97 7.89
C PRO A 6 8.80 -1.74 7.45
N LEU A 7 9.58 -2.20 8.44
CA LEU A 7 10.72 -3.08 8.29
C LEU A 7 10.46 -4.31 9.15
N SER A 8 10.65 -5.49 8.57
CA SER A 8 10.56 -6.76 9.28
C SER A 8 11.67 -7.69 8.82
N GLY A 9 12.28 -8.41 9.75
CA GLY A 9 13.29 -9.43 9.46
C GLY A 9 13.02 -10.64 10.35
N GLU A 10 12.94 -11.82 9.74
CA GLU A 10 12.81 -13.09 10.49
C GLU A 10 14.19 -13.59 10.95
N LYS A 11 15.25 -13.19 10.23
CA LYS A 11 16.64 -13.58 10.49
C LYS A 11 17.54 -12.37 10.70
N PRO A 12 18.62 -12.50 11.49
CA PRO A 12 19.65 -11.47 11.60
C PRO A 12 20.24 -11.15 10.22
N GLY A 13 20.17 -9.88 9.79
CA GLY A 13 20.68 -9.42 8.49
C GLY A 13 19.65 -9.41 7.35
N GLU A 14 18.47 -10.02 7.54
CA GLU A 14 17.38 -9.98 6.56
C GLU A 14 16.45 -8.80 6.87
N VAL A 15 16.40 -7.80 5.99
CA VAL A 15 15.49 -6.65 6.13
C VAL A 15 14.48 -6.64 4.99
N SER A 16 13.26 -7.09 5.28
CA SER A 16 12.14 -6.98 4.35
C SER A 16 11.49 -5.59 4.48
N HIS A 17 11.52 -4.84 3.39
CA HIS A 17 10.88 -3.54 3.29
C HIS A 17 9.43 -3.69 2.85
N LEU A 18 8.50 -3.32 3.74
CA LEU A 18 7.07 -3.43 3.47
C LEU A 18 6.65 -2.66 2.22
N ALA A 19 7.27 -1.51 1.96
CA ALA A 19 7.01 -0.70 0.76
C ALA A 19 7.32 -1.47 -0.54
N THR A 20 8.48 -2.14 -0.59
CA THR A 20 8.89 -2.94 -1.75
C THR A 20 7.99 -4.16 -1.91
N HIS A 21 7.73 -4.87 -0.81
CA HIS A 21 6.85 -6.03 -0.80
C HIS A 21 5.41 -5.67 -1.25
N PHE A 22 4.91 -4.50 -0.84
CA PHE A 22 3.60 -3.99 -1.23
C PHE A 22 3.51 -3.77 -2.74
N ILE A 23 4.51 -3.07 -3.34
CA ILE A 23 4.53 -2.82 -4.78
C ILE A 23 4.58 -4.12 -5.58
N LEU A 24 5.41 -5.08 -5.16
CA LEU A 24 5.51 -6.39 -5.82
C LEU A 24 4.18 -7.15 -5.74
N SER A 25 3.60 -7.23 -4.55
CA SER A 25 2.30 -7.90 -4.35
C SER A 25 1.20 -7.29 -5.20
N LEU A 26 1.17 -5.97 -5.35
CA LEU A 26 0.17 -5.30 -6.19
C LEU A 26 0.39 -5.56 -7.68
N LYS A 27 1.64 -5.65 -8.15
CA LYS A 27 1.95 -6.02 -9.54
C LYS A 27 1.57 -7.47 -9.86
N ASP A 28 1.74 -8.37 -8.88
CA ASP A 28 1.42 -9.79 -9.01
C ASP A 28 -0.06 -10.11 -8.73
N ASN A 29 -0.93 -9.09 -8.68
CA ASN A 29 -2.36 -9.23 -8.33
C ASN A 29 -2.61 -9.93 -6.97
N HIS A 30 -1.66 -9.83 -6.05
CA HIS A 30 -1.68 -10.41 -4.72
C HIS A 30 -2.04 -9.40 -3.62
N LEU A 31 -2.69 -8.27 -3.96
CA LEU A 31 -3.09 -7.25 -3.00
C LEU A 31 -3.83 -7.84 -1.79
N PHE A 32 -4.79 -8.72 -2.00
CA PHE A 32 -5.60 -9.28 -0.92
C PHE A 32 -4.82 -10.19 0.04
N LYS A 33 -3.66 -10.73 -0.37
CA LYS A 33 -2.80 -11.55 0.49
C LYS A 33 -2.03 -10.71 1.52
N ILE A 34 -1.90 -9.40 1.28
CA ILE A 34 -1.11 -8.51 2.14
C ILE A 34 -1.96 -7.59 3.01
N LEU A 35 -3.24 -7.42 2.68
CA LEU A 35 -4.18 -6.65 3.48
C LEU A 35 -4.48 -7.36 4.80
N ASP A 36 -4.64 -6.57 5.86
CA ASP A 36 -5.08 -7.10 7.15
C ASP A 36 -6.54 -7.58 7.02
N PRO A 37 -6.89 -8.74 7.58
CA PRO A 37 -8.25 -9.27 7.51
C PRO A 37 -9.34 -8.33 8.03
N ARG A 38 -9.03 -7.41 8.96
CA ARG A 38 -9.97 -6.38 9.41
C ARG A 38 -10.36 -5.44 8.30
N VAL A 39 -9.37 -5.01 7.51
CA VAL A 39 -9.55 -4.06 6.40
C VAL A 39 -10.36 -4.70 5.27
N LEU A 40 -10.18 -6.01 5.03
CA LEU A 40 -10.98 -6.76 4.07
C LEU A 40 -12.47 -6.86 4.45
N ARG A 41 -12.80 -6.74 5.74
CA ARG A 41 -14.20 -6.77 6.20
C ARG A 41 -14.87 -5.39 6.18
N GLU A 42 -14.08 -4.33 6.20
CA GLU A 42 -14.57 -2.95 6.35
C GLU A 42 -14.67 -2.21 5.01
N GLY A 43 -13.83 -2.52 4.02
CA GLY A 43 -13.80 -1.82 2.73
C GLY A 43 -14.28 -2.66 1.54
N SER A 44 -14.87 -2.00 0.53
CA SER A 44 -15.21 -2.67 -0.74
C SER A 44 -13.96 -3.04 -1.53
N LEU A 45 -14.06 -4.04 -2.42
CA LEU A 45 -12.93 -4.44 -3.27
C LEU A 45 -12.44 -3.27 -4.14
N GLU A 46 -13.35 -2.46 -4.68
CA GLU A 46 -13.02 -1.28 -5.48
C GLU A 46 -12.29 -0.22 -4.64
N GLN A 47 -12.79 0.08 -3.45
CA GLN A 47 -12.16 1.05 -2.53
C GLN A 47 -10.74 0.60 -2.16
N LEU A 48 -10.58 -0.68 -1.79
CA LEU A 48 -9.28 -1.25 -1.42
C LEU A 48 -8.29 -1.20 -2.59
N HIS A 49 -8.76 -1.47 -3.81
CA HIS A 49 -7.93 -1.39 -5.01
C HIS A 49 -7.53 0.06 -5.33
N ALA A 50 -8.46 1.00 -5.22
CA ALA A 50 -8.20 2.42 -5.46
C ALA A 50 -7.17 2.98 -4.45
N VAL A 51 -7.32 2.68 -3.16
CA VAL A 51 -6.33 3.06 -2.14
C VAL A 51 -4.97 2.40 -2.42
N ALA A 52 -4.94 1.14 -2.86
CA ALA A 52 -3.69 0.47 -3.19
C ALA A 52 -2.95 1.12 -4.38
N GLU A 53 -3.66 1.54 -5.41
CA GLU A 53 -3.07 2.28 -6.54
C GLU A 53 -2.59 3.68 -6.12
N LEU A 54 -3.26 4.34 -5.19
CA LEU A 54 -2.75 5.58 -4.57
C LEU A 54 -1.44 5.32 -3.82
N VAL A 55 -1.39 4.29 -2.96
CA VAL A 55 -0.17 3.91 -2.22
C VAL A 55 0.99 3.61 -3.18
N LYS A 56 0.75 2.88 -4.27
CA LYS A 56 1.74 2.60 -5.32
C LYS A 56 2.31 3.87 -5.97
N ARG A 57 1.48 4.90 -6.18
CA ARG A 57 1.95 6.21 -6.67
C ARG A 57 2.78 6.94 -5.63
N CYS A 58 2.38 6.92 -4.36
CA CYS A 58 3.13 7.51 -3.26
C CYS A 58 4.53 6.86 -3.08
N LEU A 59 4.65 5.56 -3.35
CA LEU A 59 5.89 4.80 -3.19
C LEU A 59 6.83 4.84 -4.42
N LYS A 60 6.57 5.67 -5.44
CA LYS A 60 7.47 5.80 -6.60
C LYS A 60 8.88 6.23 -6.16
N LEU A 61 9.91 5.54 -6.66
CA LEU A 61 11.31 5.88 -6.36
C LEU A 61 11.65 7.32 -6.77
N ASN A 62 11.22 7.73 -7.98
CA ASN A 62 11.35 9.11 -8.43
C ASN A 62 10.31 10.00 -7.71
N GLY A 63 10.79 10.87 -6.82
CA GLY A 63 9.97 11.80 -6.06
C GLY A 63 9.10 12.72 -6.92
N ARG A 64 9.54 13.09 -8.13
CA ARG A 64 8.77 13.93 -9.06
C ARG A 64 7.53 13.23 -9.64
N LYS A 65 7.46 11.90 -9.53
CA LYS A 65 6.31 11.10 -9.95
C LYS A 65 5.35 10.78 -8.79
N ARG A 66 5.66 11.22 -7.57
CA ARG A 66 4.79 11.05 -6.41
C ARG A 66 3.73 12.16 -6.43
N PRO A 67 2.48 11.86 -6.04
CA PRO A 67 1.49 12.89 -5.81
C PRO A 67 1.94 13.78 -4.64
N THR A 68 1.50 15.02 -4.67
CA THR A 68 1.59 15.95 -3.54
C THR A 68 0.67 15.50 -2.40
N MET A 69 0.97 15.88 -1.17
CA MET A 69 0.09 15.55 -0.03
C MET A 69 -1.32 16.15 -0.18
N LYS A 70 -1.47 17.27 -0.91
CA LYS A 70 -2.77 17.84 -1.25
C LYS A 70 -3.56 16.91 -2.17
N GLU A 71 -2.94 16.36 -3.22
CA GLU A 71 -3.58 15.39 -4.12
C GLU A 71 -3.93 14.10 -3.38
N VAL A 72 -3.04 13.59 -2.53
CA VAL A 72 -3.29 12.41 -1.69
C VAL A 72 -4.52 12.63 -0.81
N ALA A 73 -4.62 13.78 -0.12
CA ALA A 73 -5.77 14.09 0.73
C ALA A 73 -7.07 14.17 -0.07
N MET A 74 -7.07 14.88 -1.22
CA MET A 74 -8.25 14.99 -2.08
C MET A 74 -8.72 13.64 -2.62
N GLU A 75 -7.81 12.76 -3.01
CA GLU A 75 -8.19 11.43 -3.47
C GLU A 75 -8.74 10.55 -2.35
N LEU A 76 -8.15 10.61 -1.14
CA LEU A 76 -8.67 9.86 0.00
C LEU A 76 -10.09 10.32 0.40
N GLU A 77 -10.39 11.62 0.37
CA GLU A 77 -11.75 12.12 0.62
C GLU A 77 -12.77 11.62 -0.41
N ARG A 78 -12.34 11.36 -1.65
CA ARG A 78 -13.22 10.79 -2.71
C ARG A 78 -13.47 9.30 -2.53
N LEU A 79 -12.60 8.59 -1.81
CA LEU A 79 -12.67 7.15 -1.59
C LEU A 79 -13.38 6.78 -0.28
N ARG A 80 -13.76 7.80 0.51
CA ARG A 80 -14.42 7.68 1.80
C ARG A 80 -15.87 7.21 1.68
#